data_AF-D3VEI2-F1
#
_entry.id   AF-D3VEI2-F1
#
_cell.length_a   1.000
_cell.length_b   1.000
_cell.length_c   1.000
_cell.angle_alpha   90.00
_cell.angle_beta   90.00
_cell.angle_gamma   90.00
#
_symmetry.space_group_name_H-M   'P 1'
#
loop_
_entity.id
_entity.type
_entity.pdbx_description
1 polymer ?
#
loop_
_entity_poly.entity_id
_entity_poly.type
_entity_poly.pdbx_seq_one_letter_code
_entity_poly.pdbx_strand_id
1 'polypeptide(L)'
;MNTENNKVQGSIQSISGYWNVGATLFIPADIRGQVITIVRGNGLSAPQQAISVPLMSGISEQKLSGHDWIWLKYSFSHDSTTIEIAAGSGANFTQLVYRA
;
A
#
# COMPACT_ATOMS: atom_id res chain seq x y z
N MET A 1 -30.46 8.11 -20.86
CA MET A 1 -29.27 8.99 -20.75
C MET A 1 -28.43 8.37 -19.64
N ASN A 2 -27.40 7.60 -19.99
CA ASN A 2 -26.53 6.98 -18.99
C ASN A 2 -25.56 8.05 -18.51
N THR A 3 -25.70 8.51 -17.28
CA THR A 3 -24.65 9.26 -16.60
C THR A 3 -23.50 8.31 -16.34
N GLU A 4 -22.58 8.22 -17.29
CA GLU A 4 -21.24 7.71 -17.00
C GLU A 4 -20.68 8.59 -15.88
N ASN A 5 -20.55 8.01 -14.70
CA ASN A 5 -19.82 8.62 -13.60
C ASN A 5 -18.39 8.81 -14.08
N ASN A 6 -18.08 10.01 -14.60
CA ASN A 6 -16.72 10.51 -14.74
C ASN A 6 -16.14 10.57 -13.33
N LYS A 7 -15.69 9.42 -12.80
CA LYS A 7 -14.76 9.38 -11.67
C LYS A 7 -13.55 10.14 -12.17
N VAL A 8 -13.40 11.38 -11.72
CA VAL A 8 -12.15 12.13 -11.83
C VAL A 8 -11.08 11.17 -11.34
N GLN A 9 -10.26 10.67 -12.27
CA GLN A 9 -9.23 9.70 -11.93
C GLN A 9 -8.24 10.47 -11.06
N GLY A 10 -8.24 10.19 -9.75
CA GLY A 10 -7.36 10.84 -8.78
C GLY A 10 -5.90 10.88 -9.27
N SER A 11 -5.13 11.85 -8.80
CA SER A 11 -3.75 12.00 -9.24
C SER A 11 -2.86 10.87 -8.71
N ILE A 12 -1.87 10.43 -9.49
CA ILE A 12 -0.88 9.47 -9.00
C ILE A 12 0.09 10.21 -8.08
N GLN A 13 0.22 9.70 -6.86
CA GLN A 13 1.08 10.25 -5.81
C GLN A 13 2.05 9.18 -5.34
N SER A 14 3.18 9.61 -4.75
CA SER A 14 4.10 8.68 -4.10
C SER A 14 4.71 9.24 -2.84
N ILE A 15 4.88 8.38 -1.85
CA ILE A 15 5.66 8.66 -0.64
C ILE A 15 6.93 7.81 -0.66
N SER A 16 8.04 8.41 -0.26
CA SER A 16 9.33 7.72 -0.12
C SER A 16 9.73 7.66 1.35
N GLY A 17 10.46 6.61 1.72
CA GLY A 17 10.89 6.39 3.09
C GLY A 17 11.74 5.15 3.23
N TYR A 18 11.91 4.68 4.46
CA TYR A 18 12.50 3.39 4.75
C TYR A 18 11.60 2.70 5.77
N TRP A 19 10.87 1.69 5.30
CA TRP A 19 9.88 1.01 6.13
C TRP A 19 10.19 -0.48 6.16
N ASN A 20 10.27 -1.02 7.37
CA ASN A 20 10.46 -2.45 7.63
C ASN A 20 9.46 -2.86 8.72
N VAL A 21 9.49 -4.12 9.17
CA VAL A 21 8.62 -4.60 10.25
C VAL A 21 8.66 -3.66 11.46
N GLY A 22 7.49 -3.27 11.96
CA GLY A 22 7.29 -2.29 13.02
C GLY A 22 7.16 -0.84 12.55
N ALA A 23 7.39 -0.55 11.26
CA ALA A 23 7.23 0.79 10.72
C ALA A 23 5.77 1.09 10.34
N THR A 24 5.42 2.38 10.45
CA THR A 24 4.09 2.90 10.11
C THR A 24 4.20 3.95 9.01
N LEU A 25 3.37 3.81 7.98
CA LEU A 25 3.23 4.73 6.87
C LEU A 25 1.92 5.50 7.03
N PHE A 26 1.99 6.81 6.77
CA PHE A 26 0.81 7.68 6.71
C PHE A 26 0.58 8.11 5.27
N ILE A 27 -0.64 7.90 4.78
CA ILE A 27 -1.07 8.24 3.43
C ILE A 27 -2.21 9.26 3.57
N PRO A 28 -2.05 10.51 3.07
CA PRO A 28 -3.06 11.55 3.16
C PRO A 28 -4.17 11.38 2.10
N ALA A 29 -4.71 10.17 2.00
CA ALA A 29 -5.86 9.82 1.16
C ALA A 29 -6.56 8.56 1.69
N ASP A 30 -7.86 8.46 1.45
CA ASP A 30 -8.60 7.20 1.58
C ASP A 30 -8.33 6.31 0.36
N ILE A 31 -7.52 5.27 0.55
CA ILE A 31 -7.11 4.35 -0.51
C ILE A 31 -7.82 2.99 -0.44
N ARG A 32 -8.94 2.90 0.28
CA ARG A 32 -9.75 1.67 0.37
C ARG A 32 -10.10 1.11 -1.01
N GLY A 33 -9.89 -0.19 -1.19
CA GLY A 33 -10.19 -0.89 -2.44
C GLY A 33 -9.31 -0.53 -3.64
N GLN A 34 -8.28 0.32 -3.45
CA GLN A 34 -7.33 0.63 -4.50
C GLN A 34 -6.26 -0.46 -4.63
N VAL A 35 -5.57 -0.46 -5.76
CA VAL A 35 -4.30 -1.17 -5.93
C VAL A 35 -3.18 -0.15 -5.79
N ILE A 36 -2.29 -0.37 -4.82
CA ILE A 36 -1.07 0.42 -4.63
C ILE A 36 0.13 -0.33 -5.21
N THR A 37 1.20 0.38 -5.50
CA THR A 37 2.50 -0.23 -5.82
C THR A 37 3.48 0.07 -4.71
N ILE A 38 4.10 -0.98 -4.15
CA ILE A 38 5.25 -0.83 -3.26
C ILE A 38 6.53 -0.98 -4.07
N VAL A 39 7.54 -0.19 -3.75
CA VAL A 39 8.92 -0.37 -4.22
C VAL A 39 9.73 -0.94 -3.07
N ARG A 40 10.40 -2.06 -3.34
CA ARG A 40 11.20 -2.79 -2.35
C ARG A 40 12.66 -2.33 -2.37
N GLY A 41 13.32 -2.44 -1.22
CA GLY A 41 14.74 -2.14 -1.07
C GLY A 41 15.64 -2.95 -2.01
N ASN A 42 16.85 -2.44 -2.25
CA ASN A 42 17.82 -3.05 -3.16
C ASN A 42 18.18 -4.49 -2.74
N GLY A 43 18.37 -5.38 -3.72
CA GLY A 43 18.70 -6.80 -3.50
C GLY A 43 17.48 -7.71 -3.24
N LEU A 44 16.27 -7.17 -3.17
CA LEU A 44 15.03 -7.95 -3.06
C LEU A 44 14.47 -8.32 -4.44
N SER A 45 13.87 -9.52 -4.52
CA SER A 45 13.18 -9.97 -5.74
C SER A 45 11.90 -9.17 -5.98
N ALA A 46 11.56 -8.95 -7.25
CA ALA A 46 10.46 -8.07 -7.68
C ALA A 46 10.54 -6.69 -7.00
N PRO A 47 11.41 -5.77 -7.50
CA PRO A 47 11.63 -4.47 -6.87
C PRO A 47 10.39 -3.59 -6.83
N GLN A 48 9.35 -3.92 -7.60
CA GLN A 48 8.05 -3.26 -7.55
C GLN A 48 6.94 -4.32 -7.53
N GLN A 49 5.97 -4.16 -6.63
CA GLN A 49 4.84 -5.10 -6.51
C GLN A 49 3.52 -4.36 -6.28
N ALA A 50 2.49 -4.79 -6.99
CA ALA A 50 1.12 -4.32 -6.80
C ALA A 50 0.46 -5.05 -5.63
N ILE A 51 -0.18 -4.29 -4.73
CA ILE A 51 -0.88 -4.81 -3.55
C ILE A 51 -2.29 -4.23 -3.52
N SER A 52 -3.28 -5.09 -3.32
CA SER A 52 -4.67 -4.67 -3.11
C SER A 52 -4.85 -4.16 -1.68
N VAL A 53 -5.43 -2.97 -1.53
CA VAL A 53 -5.82 -2.39 -0.25
C VAL A 53 -7.23 -2.89 0.13
N PRO A 54 -7.46 -3.37 1.36
CA PRO A 54 -8.78 -3.84 1.76
C PRO A 54 -9.81 -2.70 1.80
N LEU A 55 -11.10 -3.08 1.79
CA LEU A 55 -12.21 -2.13 1.92
C LEU A 55 -12.49 -1.71 3.38
N MET A 56 -11.88 -2.40 4.35
CA MET A 56 -12.10 -2.18 5.78
C MET A 56 -10.80 -2.33 6.57
N SER A 57 -10.70 -1.63 7.70
CA SER A 57 -9.55 -1.69 8.58
C SER A 57 -9.32 -3.12 9.09
N GLY A 58 -8.07 -3.51 9.26
CA GLY A 58 -7.70 -4.87 9.64
C GLY A 58 -6.31 -5.24 9.20
N ILE A 59 -5.93 -6.50 9.46
CA ILE A 59 -4.64 -7.06 9.05
C ILE A 59 -4.85 -7.91 7.81
N SER A 60 -3.99 -7.75 6.82
CA SER A 60 -3.99 -8.55 5.59
C SER A 60 -2.58 -9.06 5.31
N GLU A 61 -2.46 -10.35 5.03
CA GLU A 61 -1.24 -10.95 4.50
C GLU A 61 -1.12 -10.67 3.01
N GLN A 62 0.06 -10.25 2.59
CA GLN A 62 0.42 -10.06 1.19
C GLN A 62 1.64 -10.92 0.88
N LYS A 63 1.48 -11.80 -0.11
CA LYS A 63 2.59 -12.58 -0.64
C LYS A 63 3.46 -11.67 -1.49
N LEU A 64 4.76 -11.63 -1.19
CA LEU A 64 5.75 -10.94 -2.00
C LEU A 64 6.42 -11.95 -2.95
N SER A 65 7.35 -11.46 -3.79
CA SER A 65 8.05 -12.34 -4.73
C SER A 65 8.91 -13.37 -4.00
N GLY A 66 8.93 -14.60 -4.51
CA GLY A 66 9.67 -15.71 -3.93
C GLY A 66 8.99 -16.27 -2.68
N HIS A 67 9.76 -16.40 -1.59
CA HIS A 67 9.31 -16.87 -0.29
C HIS A 67 8.97 -15.74 0.71
N ASP A 68 9.05 -14.49 0.24
CA ASP A 68 8.77 -13.31 1.05
C ASP A 68 7.27 -13.08 1.24
N TRP A 69 6.91 -12.49 2.37
CA TRP A 69 5.53 -12.21 2.76
C TRP A 69 5.52 -11.07 3.77
N ILE A 70 4.38 -10.37 3.86
CA ILE A 70 4.20 -9.26 4.80
C ILE A 70 2.78 -9.27 5.34
N TRP A 71 2.61 -8.86 6.59
CA TRP A 71 1.32 -8.55 7.18
C TRP A 71 1.21 -7.04 7.31
N LEU A 72 0.24 -6.48 6.60
CA LEU A 72 -0.05 -5.05 6.62
C LEU A 72 -1.33 -4.82 7.42
N LYS A 73 -1.23 -3.98 8.45
CA LYS A 73 -2.37 -3.52 9.23
C LYS A 73 -2.82 -2.16 8.72
N TYR A 74 -4.06 -2.12 8.24
CA TYR A 74 -4.68 -0.92 7.69
C TYR A 74 -5.62 -0.29 8.71
N SER A 75 -5.53 1.03 8.83
CA SER A 75 -6.48 1.86 9.57
C SER A 75 -6.92 3.01 8.66
N PHE A 76 -8.22 3.06 8.36
CA PHE A 76 -8.80 4.06 7.46
C PHE A 76 -9.53 5.18 8.23
N SER A 77 -9.34 6.43 7.81
CA SER A 77 -10.18 7.58 8.15
C SER A 77 -10.90 8.11 6.90
N HIS A 78 -11.64 9.21 7.05
CA HIS A 78 -12.35 9.84 5.93
C HIS A 78 -11.40 10.35 4.82
N ASP A 79 -10.18 10.72 5.20
CA ASP A 79 -9.22 11.49 4.41
C ASP A 79 -7.81 10.90 4.43
N SER A 80 -7.58 9.81 5.17
CA SER A 80 -6.26 9.23 5.33
C SER A 80 -6.29 7.72 5.52
N THR A 81 -5.15 7.11 5.26
CA THR A 81 -4.89 5.69 5.51
C THR A 81 -3.57 5.56 6.23
N THR A 82 -3.59 4.83 7.35
CA THR A 82 -2.37 4.41 8.04
C THR A 82 -2.12 2.95 7.75
N ILE A 83 -0.89 2.62 7.34
CA ILE A 83 -0.44 1.24 7.09
C ILE A 83 0.71 0.93 8.04
N GLU A 84 0.55 -0.05 8.91
CA GLU A 84 1.62 -0.58 9.77
C GLU A 84 2.11 -1.91 9.18
N ILE A 85 3.43 -2.07 9.09
CA ILE A 85 4.07 -3.35 8.71
C ILE A 85 4.16 -4.21 9.97
N ALA A 86 3.10 -4.95 10.27
CA ALA A 86 2.97 -5.68 11.53
C ALA A 86 3.95 -6.87 11.64
N ALA A 87 4.21 -7.56 10.53
CA ALA A 87 5.15 -8.68 10.45
C ALA A 87 5.58 -8.90 8.99
N GLY A 88 6.65 -9.66 8.77
CA GLY A 88 7.01 -10.06 7.41
C GLY A 88 8.43 -10.60 7.27
N SER A 89 8.64 -11.34 6.18
CA SER A 89 9.96 -11.66 5.61
C SER A 89 10.17 -10.80 4.36
N GLY A 90 11.21 -9.97 4.36
CA GLY A 90 11.54 -9.11 3.22
C GLY A 90 10.68 -7.84 3.11
N ALA A 91 10.12 -7.33 4.20
CA ALA A 91 9.21 -6.18 4.23
C ALA A 91 9.84 -4.79 3.92
N ASN A 92 11.11 -4.75 3.49
CA ASN A 92 11.84 -3.50 3.24
C ASN A 92 11.25 -2.75 2.03
N PHE A 93 10.54 -1.65 2.30
CA PHE A 93 9.97 -0.76 1.29
C PHE A 93 10.66 0.59 1.33
N THR A 94 10.88 1.15 0.14
CA THR A 94 11.48 2.47 -0.04
C THR A 94 10.54 3.49 -0.63
N GLN A 95 9.46 3.05 -1.26
CA GLN A 95 8.44 3.92 -1.84
C GLN A 95 7.09 3.21 -1.90
N LEU A 96 6.01 3.99 -1.80
CA LEU A 96 4.64 3.56 -2.04
C LEU A 96 3.98 4.53 -3.01
N VAL A 97 3.39 3.99 -4.07
CA VAL A 97 2.67 4.73 -5.11
C VAL A 97 1.18 4.40 -5.00
N TYR A 98 0.35 5.44 -4.98
CA TYR A 98 -1.10 5.35 -4.78
C TYR A 98 -1.84 6.40 -5.61
N ARG A 99 -3.17 6.31 -5.62
CA ARG A 99 -4.03 7.32 -6.25
C ARG A 99 -4.78 8.11 -5.18
N ALA A 100 -4.62 9.43 -5.19
CA ALA A 100 -5.32 10.36 -4.31
C ALA A 100 -6.55 10.94 -5.02
#